data_AF-A0A960QKM2-F1
#
_entry.id   AF-A0A960QKM2-F1
#
_cell.length_a   1.000
_cell.length_b   1.000
_cell.length_c   1.000
_cell.angle_alpha   90.00
_cell.angle_beta   90.00
_cell.angle_gamma   90.00
#
_symmetry.space_group_name_H-M   'P 1'
#
loop_
_entity.id
_entity.type
_entity.pdbx_description
1 polymer ?
#
loop_
_entity_poly.entity_id
_entity_poly.type
_entity_poly.pdbx_seq_one_letter_code
_entity_poly.pdbx_strand_id
1 'polypeptide(L)'
;MSEFYISIIAASRNDDHGGRLLERMQAFIDGVIAQSKRHRLPVELIIVEWNPPEDRPYLNEVLKVPTDKGGSAVRIIRVSKKLHDALDHSNNLPLFQMYAKNIGIRRARGDYVIATNIDIIFSDELFSYLKKRKLKPGVIYRVDRLDIPSDLPEEEPFENVLEFCHGKFFRINGRFGTKILDEKTKKFKHTVLKKFLNIFDDFKRRLKRVPKLFRKLKSKNVSDWDRWKTLIIHVLKLFRDTFREIQIIRPFRFRIVIKKIFLKRSMLNYCLIPHSNGCGDFNLISRKGWEALRGYPEWTIFSWHIDSVFLYQAIFSEFKERNFGQARPIYHIEHGKGSGYTPEGFQALLNRLDEKKIPYLDMPAFKQHLTAMKTAKEFSKTLLYNNEDWGMLHEDLEEVFM
;
A
#
# COMPACT_ATOMS: atom_id res chain seq x y z
N MET A 1 6.01 -14.11 -26.82
CA MET A 1 6.41 -13.31 -25.63
C MET A 1 5.58 -12.04 -25.65
N SER A 2 5.20 -11.49 -24.48
CA SER A 2 4.51 -10.19 -24.46
C SER A 2 5.41 -9.10 -25.07
N GLU A 3 4.78 -8.08 -25.62
CA GLU A 3 5.44 -6.89 -26.14
C GLU A 3 6.26 -6.18 -25.04
N PHE A 4 5.68 -6.07 -23.84
CA PHE A 4 6.29 -5.44 -22.68
C PHE A 4 6.53 -6.44 -21.54
N TYR A 5 7.61 -6.26 -20.79
CA TYR A 5 7.79 -7.03 -19.56
C TYR A 5 6.93 -6.46 -18.42
N ILE A 6 6.84 -5.14 -18.33
CA ILE A 6 6.13 -4.40 -17.30
C ILE A 6 5.10 -3.48 -17.95
N SER A 7 3.85 -3.52 -17.47
CA SER A 7 2.89 -2.43 -17.61
C SER A 7 2.78 -1.66 -16.29
N ILE A 8 2.75 -0.34 -16.34
CA ILE A 8 2.58 0.56 -15.21
C ILE A 8 1.23 1.24 -15.36
N ILE A 9 0.38 1.13 -14.34
CA ILE A 9 -1.00 1.61 -14.34
C ILE A 9 -1.16 2.67 -13.26
N ALA A 10 -1.68 3.83 -13.66
CA ALA A 10 -2.09 4.88 -12.76
C ALA A 10 -3.46 5.43 -13.16
N ALA A 11 -4.15 6.06 -12.22
CA ALA A 11 -5.46 6.66 -12.43
C ALA A 11 -5.41 8.14 -12.03
N SER A 12 -6.03 9.00 -12.83
CA SER A 12 -6.12 10.44 -12.55
C SER A 12 -7.26 11.09 -13.32
N ARG A 13 -7.42 12.40 -13.14
CA ARG A 13 -8.25 13.30 -13.93
C ARG A 13 -7.65 14.71 -13.83
N ASN A 14 -7.93 15.58 -14.79
CA ASN A 14 -7.37 16.94 -14.77
C ASN A 14 -8.09 17.89 -13.78
N ASP A 15 -8.16 17.57 -12.48
CA ASP A 15 -8.92 18.35 -11.48
C ASP A 15 -8.06 19.16 -10.49
N ASP A 16 -6.74 19.13 -10.66
CA ASP A 16 -5.76 19.71 -9.74
C ASP A 16 -5.84 19.19 -8.29
N HIS A 17 -6.33 17.96 -8.09
CA HIS A 17 -6.38 17.33 -6.77
C HIS A 17 -5.00 17.32 -6.09
N GLY A 18 -4.95 17.81 -4.85
CA GLY A 18 -3.70 17.92 -4.08
C GLY A 18 -2.77 19.08 -4.51
N GLY A 19 -3.17 19.89 -5.51
CA GLY A 19 -2.51 21.11 -6.00
C GLY A 19 -1.21 20.87 -6.78
N ARG A 20 -0.95 21.56 -7.90
CA ARG A 20 0.17 21.25 -8.82
C ARG A 20 0.09 19.82 -9.38
N LEU A 21 -1.11 19.30 -9.62
CA LEU A 21 -1.31 17.91 -10.06
C LEU A 21 -0.64 17.63 -11.41
N LEU A 22 -0.80 18.52 -12.39
CA LEU A 22 -0.23 18.36 -13.73
C LEU A 22 1.29 18.21 -13.68
N GLU A 23 1.95 19.00 -12.83
CA GLU A 23 3.40 18.97 -12.68
C GLU A 23 3.88 17.66 -12.05
N ARG A 24 3.16 17.13 -11.04
CA ARG A 24 3.46 15.81 -10.48
C ARG A 24 3.28 14.71 -11.52
N MET A 25 2.20 14.76 -12.29
CA MET A 25 1.93 13.80 -13.37
C MET A 25 3.01 13.86 -14.46
N GLN A 26 3.47 15.07 -14.81
CA GLN A 26 4.57 15.25 -15.76
C GLN A 26 5.85 14.63 -15.22
N ALA A 27 6.22 14.91 -13.97
CA ALA A 27 7.39 14.31 -13.33
C ALA A 27 7.31 12.77 -13.26
N PHE A 28 6.12 12.21 -13.02
CA PHE A 28 5.88 10.76 -13.07
C PHE A 28 6.10 10.17 -14.48
N ILE A 29 5.53 10.79 -15.51
CA ILE A 29 5.70 10.36 -16.91
C ILE A 29 7.17 10.44 -17.31
N ASP A 30 7.81 11.58 -17.07
CA ASP A 30 9.21 11.82 -17.39
C ASP A 30 10.11 10.82 -16.67
N GLY A 31 9.82 10.53 -15.39
CA GLY A 31 10.58 9.55 -14.63
C GLY A 31 10.40 8.10 -15.12
N VAL A 32 9.20 7.70 -15.51
CA VAL A 32 8.98 6.38 -16.12
C VAL A 32 9.77 6.25 -17.43
N ILE A 33 9.71 7.25 -18.29
CA ILE A 33 10.38 7.23 -19.59
C ILE A 33 11.90 7.27 -19.43
N ALA A 34 12.41 8.15 -18.56
CA ALA A 34 13.84 8.26 -18.28
C ALA A 34 14.40 6.92 -17.74
N GLN A 35 13.69 6.29 -16.79
CA GLN A 35 14.11 4.99 -16.27
C GLN A 35 14.05 3.87 -17.31
N SER A 36 13.02 3.85 -18.15
CA SER A 36 12.91 2.92 -19.29
C SER A 36 14.14 3.04 -20.21
N LYS A 37 14.47 4.27 -20.63
CA LYS A 37 15.61 4.55 -21.52
C LYS A 37 16.94 4.15 -20.88
N ARG A 38 17.19 4.62 -19.66
CA ARG A 38 18.41 4.37 -18.89
C ARG A 38 18.68 2.88 -18.70
N HIS A 39 17.65 2.11 -18.34
CA HIS A 39 17.81 0.68 -18.10
C HIS A 39 17.62 -0.19 -19.35
N ARG A 40 17.25 0.39 -20.50
CA ARG A 40 16.87 -0.35 -21.73
C ARG A 40 15.78 -1.39 -21.42
N LEU A 41 14.76 -0.96 -20.68
CA LEU A 41 13.61 -1.75 -20.32
C LEU A 41 12.35 -1.04 -20.83
N PRO A 42 11.93 -1.33 -22.07
CA PRO A 42 10.65 -0.85 -22.58
C PRO A 42 9.50 -1.24 -21.65
N VAL A 43 8.65 -0.27 -21.33
CA VAL A 43 7.45 -0.46 -20.50
C VAL A 43 6.22 0.05 -21.24
N GLU A 44 5.07 -0.47 -20.84
CA GLU A 44 3.79 0.15 -21.17
C GLU A 44 3.37 1.04 -19.99
N LEU A 45 3.08 2.31 -20.23
CA LEU A 45 2.45 3.20 -19.27
C LEU A 45 0.99 3.45 -19.69
N ILE A 46 0.06 3.14 -18.78
CA ILE A 46 -1.37 3.39 -18.96
C ILE A 46 -1.83 4.36 -17.88
N ILE A 47 -2.35 5.51 -18.29
CA ILE A 47 -3.05 6.44 -17.40
C ILE A 47 -4.55 6.32 -17.70
N VAL A 48 -5.34 5.93 -16.71
CA VAL A 48 -6.80 5.93 -16.86
C VAL A 48 -7.32 7.29 -16.43
N GLU A 49 -7.75 8.08 -17.41
CA GLU A 49 -8.36 9.40 -17.21
C GLU A 49 -9.85 9.21 -16.90
N TRP A 50 -10.21 9.39 -15.64
CA TRP A 50 -11.54 9.05 -15.14
C TRP A 50 -12.42 10.29 -14.98
N ASN A 51 -13.57 10.30 -15.63
CA ASN A 51 -14.55 11.39 -15.53
C ASN A 51 -13.87 12.77 -15.71
N PRO A 52 -13.18 13.05 -16.83
CA PRO A 52 -12.48 14.31 -17.02
C PRO A 52 -13.44 15.51 -16.81
N PRO A 53 -13.03 16.58 -16.09
CA PRO A 53 -13.85 17.78 -15.96
C PRO A 53 -14.19 18.40 -17.32
N GLU A 54 -15.45 18.80 -17.52
CA GLU A 54 -15.92 19.35 -18.81
C GLU A 54 -15.30 20.72 -19.13
N ASP A 55 -14.86 21.45 -18.12
CA ASP A 55 -14.29 22.80 -18.21
C ASP A 55 -12.76 22.80 -18.37
N ARG A 56 -12.14 21.63 -18.54
CA ARG A 56 -10.69 21.47 -18.63
C ARG A 56 -10.29 20.59 -19.81
N PRO A 57 -9.11 20.86 -20.42
CA PRO A 57 -8.59 20.00 -21.48
C PRO A 57 -8.27 18.60 -20.95
N TYR A 58 -8.30 17.61 -21.85
CA TYR A 58 -7.91 16.25 -21.52
C TYR A 58 -6.42 16.14 -21.20
N LEU A 59 -6.06 15.13 -20.42
CA LEU A 59 -4.68 14.93 -19.98
C LEU A 59 -3.68 14.80 -21.13
N ASN A 60 -4.05 14.20 -22.26
CA ASN A 60 -3.19 14.09 -23.44
C ASN A 60 -2.92 15.43 -24.15
N GLU A 61 -3.75 16.45 -23.91
CA GLU A 61 -3.59 17.78 -24.51
C GLU A 61 -2.63 18.66 -23.70
N VAL A 62 -2.44 18.34 -22.41
CA VAL A 62 -1.62 19.14 -21.48
C VAL A 62 -0.36 18.45 -21.01
N LEU A 63 -0.33 17.12 -20.96
CA LEU A 63 0.86 16.34 -20.60
C LEU A 63 1.73 16.10 -21.83
N LYS A 64 3.04 16.13 -21.63
CA LYS A 64 4.03 15.96 -22.69
C LYS A 64 4.68 14.59 -22.59
N VAL A 65 4.82 13.94 -23.73
CA VAL A 65 5.55 12.68 -23.89
C VAL A 65 6.59 12.87 -25.00
N PRO A 66 7.89 12.61 -24.75
CA PRO A 66 8.90 12.73 -25.78
C PRO A 66 8.66 11.72 -26.91
N THR A 67 9.05 12.08 -28.14
CA THR A 67 8.96 11.18 -29.31
C THR A 67 9.78 9.92 -29.09
N ASP A 68 11.01 10.06 -28.56
CA ASP A 68 11.84 8.92 -28.15
C ASP A 68 11.51 8.47 -26.72
N LYS A 69 10.67 7.45 -26.64
CA LYS A 69 10.22 6.77 -25.41
C LYS A 69 11.12 5.58 -25.01
N GLY A 70 12.24 5.36 -25.69
CA GLY A 70 13.09 4.17 -25.45
C GLY A 70 12.38 2.84 -25.70
N GLY A 71 11.49 2.81 -26.70
CA GLY A 71 10.65 1.65 -27.02
C GLY A 71 9.42 1.48 -26.11
N SER A 72 9.21 2.37 -25.13
CA SER A 72 8.00 2.35 -24.31
C SER A 72 6.78 2.87 -25.07
N ALA A 73 5.60 2.44 -24.65
CA ALA A 73 4.32 2.96 -25.10
C ALA A 73 3.63 3.72 -23.96
N VAL A 74 3.07 4.89 -24.26
CA VAL A 74 2.25 5.66 -23.32
C VAL A 74 0.86 5.78 -23.93
N ARG A 75 -0.18 5.40 -23.17
CA ARG A 75 -1.56 5.59 -23.60
C ARG A 75 -2.45 6.05 -22.45
N ILE A 76 -3.47 6.80 -22.81
CA ILE A 76 -4.56 7.21 -21.94
C ILE A 76 -5.80 6.40 -22.29
N ILE A 77 -6.50 5.89 -21.28
CA ILE A 77 -7.81 5.27 -21.44
C ILE A 77 -8.83 6.19 -20.76
N ARG A 78 -9.81 6.69 -21.51
CA ARG A 78 -10.79 7.64 -20.98
C ARG A 78 -12.06 6.95 -20.53
N VAL A 79 -12.52 7.32 -19.34
CA VAL A 79 -13.83 6.92 -18.82
C VAL A 79 -14.74 8.13 -18.80
N SER A 80 -15.82 8.07 -19.57
CA SER A 80 -16.75 9.17 -19.73
C SER A 80 -17.53 9.48 -18.44
N LYS A 81 -18.03 10.72 -18.35
CA LYS A 81 -18.96 11.13 -17.29
C LYS A 81 -20.19 10.23 -17.22
N LYS A 82 -20.73 9.78 -18.36
CA LYS A 82 -21.86 8.85 -18.43
C LYS A 82 -21.60 7.55 -17.65
N LEU A 83 -20.44 6.94 -17.85
CA LEU A 83 -20.07 5.70 -17.13
C LEU A 83 -19.85 5.96 -15.65
N HIS A 84 -19.30 7.12 -15.31
CA HIS A 84 -19.12 7.53 -13.93
C HIS A 84 -20.46 7.76 -13.20
N ASP A 85 -21.39 8.47 -13.82
CA ASP A 85 -22.70 8.80 -13.25
C ASP A 85 -23.56 7.55 -13.00
N ALA A 86 -23.30 6.46 -13.73
CA ALA A 86 -23.99 5.17 -13.56
C ALA A 86 -23.60 4.43 -12.27
N LEU A 87 -22.53 4.86 -11.57
CA LEU A 87 -22.09 4.27 -10.32
C LEU A 87 -22.70 5.00 -9.11
N ASP A 88 -23.01 4.25 -8.05
CA ASP A 88 -23.44 4.82 -6.78
C ASP A 88 -22.41 5.82 -6.23
N HIS A 89 -22.88 6.85 -5.52
CA HIS A 89 -22.05 7.89 -4.91
C HIS A 89 -21.21 8.76 -5.88
N SER A 90 -21.41 8.63 -7.19
CA SER A 90 -20.74 9.42 -8.24
C SER A 90 -20.82 10.94 -8.02
N ASN A 91 -21.98 11.43 -7.55
CA ASN A 91 -22.20 12.84 -7.24
C ASN A 91 -21.24 13.42 -6.18
N ASN A 92 -20.73 12.59 -5.26
CA ASN A 92 -19.89 13.04 -4.15
C ASN A 92 -18.42 12.64 -4.29
N LEU A 93 -18.12 11.62 -5.09
CA LEU A 93 -16.76 11.10 -5.29
C LEU A 93 -16.37 11.19 -6.78
N PRO A 94 -15.61 12.23 -7.20
CA PRO A 94 -15.32 12.47 -8.61
C PRO A 94 -14.42 11.41 -9.27
N LEU A 95 -13.71 10.60 -8.48
CA LEU A 95 -12.73 9.62 -8.97
C LEU A 95 -12.87 8.29 -8.21
N PHE A 96 -13.33 7.24 -8.90
CA PHE A 96 -13.28 5.88 -8.39
C PHE A 96 -11.94 5.22 -8.73
N GLN A 97 -10.92 5.53 -7.93
CA GLN A 97 -9.53 5.16 -8.20
C GLN A 97 -9.33 3.65 -8.48
N MET A 98 -10.07 2.77 -7.79
CA MET A 98 -9.92 1.32 -7.93
C MET A 98 -10.54 0.78 -9.22
N TYR A 99 -11.69 1.32 -9.65
CA TYR A 99 -12.26 1.06 -10.97
C TYR A 99 -11.29 1.50 -12.07
N ALA A 100 -10.78 2.73 -11.98
CA ALA A 100 -9.85 3.27 -12.95
C ALA A 100 -8.56 2.42 -13.04
N LYS A 101 -7.97 2.03 -11.90
CA LYS A 101 -6.81 1.12 -11.89
C LYS A 101 -7.16 -0.23 -12.51
N ASN A 102 -8.31 -0.81 -12.19
CA ASN A 102 -8.73 -2.10 -12.76
C ASN A 102 -8.92 -2.06 -14.27
N ILE A 103 -9.50 -0.99 -14.82
CA ILE A 103 -9.63 -0.77 -16.27
C ILE A 103 -8.26 -0.87 -16.96
N GLY A 104 -7.27 -0.16 -16.41
CA GLY A 104 -5.90 -0.20 -16.94
C GLY A 104 -5.23 -1.55 -16.75
N ILE A 105 -5.38 -2.18 -15.57
CA ILE A 105 -4.82 -3.51 -15.29
C ILE A 105 -5.40 -4.56 -16.25
N ARG A 106 -6.70 -4.53 -16.49
CA ARG A 106 -7.40 -5.47 -17.38
C ARG A 106 -6.91 -5.35 -18.82
N ARG A 107 -6.59 -4.13 -19.27
CA ARG A 107 -6.12 -3.82 -20.63
C ARG A 107 -4.60 -3.89 -20.78
N ALA A 108 -3.85 -4.15 -19.71
CA ALA A 108 -2.39 -4.21 -19.72
C ALA A 108 -1.83 -5.30 -20.64
N ARG A 109 -0.77 -4.98 -21.40
CA ARG A 109 -0.10 -5.89 -22.33
C ARG A 109 1.16 -6.57 -21.76
N GLY A 110 1.62 -6.11 -20.60
CA GLY A 110 2.83 -6.60 -19.94
C GLY A 110 2.70 -8.00 -19.33
N ASP A 111 3.82 -8.69 -19.14
CA ASP A 111 3.88 -9.95 -18.37
C ASP A 111 3.56 -9.72 -16.89
N TYR A 112 4.02 -8.58 -16.36
CA TYR A 112 3.79 -8.11 -15.01
C TYR A 112 3.20 -6.70 -15.02
N VAL A 113 2.40 -6.39 -14.02
CA VAL A 113 1.69 -5.11 -13.93
C VAL A 113 1.95 -4.48 -12.58
N ILE A 114 2.43 -3.24 -12.61
CA ILE A 114 2.57 -2.34 -11.47
C ILE A 114 1.33 -1.45 -11.44
N ALA A 115 0.55 -1.50 -10.36
CA ALA A 115 -0.47 -0.50 -10.08
C ALA A 115 0.07 0.50 -9.05
N THR A 116 0.04 1.79 -9.39
CA THR A 116 0.68 2.89 -8.64
C THR A 116 -0.14 4.18 -8.70
N ASN A 117 0.40 5.29 -8.19
CA ASN A 117 -0.19 6.63 -8.30
C ASN A 117 0.66 7.52 -9.22
N ILE A 118 0.12 8.68 -9.58
CA ILE A 118 0.70 9.59 -10.57
C ILE A 118 1.77 10.55 -10.03
N ASP A 119 2.13 10.41 -8.77
CA ASP A 119 3.03 11.27 -8.00
C ASP A 119 4.23 10.46 -7.47
N ILE A 120 4.50 9.34 -8.12
CA ILE A 120 5.56 8.41 -7.76
C ILE A 120 6.78 8.60 -8.67
N ILE A 121 7.97 8.63 -8.11
CA ILE A 121 9.23 8.52 -8.85
C ILE A 121 9.86 7.16 -8.55
N PHE A 122 10.15 6.38 -9.58
CA PHE A 122 10.78 5.06 -9.42
C PHE A 122 12.30 5.19 -9.29
N SER A 123 12.89 4.44 -8.34
CA SER A 123 14.35 4.40 -8.14
C SER A 123 15.10 3.62 -9.22
N ASP A 124 16.38 3.97 -9.41
CA ASP A 124 17.30 3.25 -10.31
C ASP A 124 17.46 1.79 -9.85
N GLU A 125 17.54 1.54 -8.54
CA GLU A 125 17.71 0.19 -8.00
C GLU A 125 16.52 -0.72 -8.30
N LEU A 126 15.31 -0.14 -8.36
CA LEU A 126 14.11 -0.88 -8.74
C LEU A 126 14.13 -1.24 -10.23
N PHE A 127 14.34 -0.28 -11.13
CA PHE A 127 14.39 -0.58 -12.57
C PHE A 127 15.58 -1.47 -12.95
N SER A 128 16.74 -1.28 -12.33
CA SER A 128 17.91 -2.15 -12.43
C SER A 128 17.57 -3.60 -12.03
N TYR A 129 16.70 -3.79 -11.03
CA TYR A 129 16.19 -5.13 -10.68
C TYR A 129 15.18 -5.66 -11.71
N LEU A 130 14.22 -4.85 -12.14
CA LEU A 130 13.20 -5.24 -13.11
C LEU A 130 13.81 -5.66 -14.45
N LYS A 131 14.86 -4.95 -14.91
CA LYS A 131 15.64 -5.27 -16.11
C LYS A 131 16.17 -6.71 -16.11
N LYS A 132 16.46 -7.28 -14.93
CA LYS A 132 16.99 -8.65 -14.81
C LYS A 132 15.94 -9.73 -15.12
N ARG A 133 14.66 -9.35 -15.29
CA ARG A 133 13.53 -10.25 -15.59
C ARG A 133 13.41 -11.46 -14.64
N LYS A 134 13.67 -11.23 -13.34
CA LYS A 134 13.64 -12.26 -12.28
C LYS A 134 12.38 -12.24 -11.42
N LEU A 135 11.30 -11.59 -11.89
CA LEU A 135 10.00 -11.70 -11.22
C LEU A 135 9.45 -13.12 -11.39
N LYS A 136 8.56 -13.53 -10.47
CA LYS A 136 7.99 -14.87 -10.41
C LYS A 136 6.47 -14.78 -10.34
N PRO A 137 5.74 -15.67 -11.03
CA PRO A 137 4.29 -15.79 -10.83
C PRO A 137 3.98 -16.21 -9.39
N GLY A 138 2.77 -15.92 -8.91
CA GLY A 138 2.35 -16.22 -7.54
C GLY A 138 3.10 -15.43 -6.46
N VAL A 139 3.72 -14.29 -6.83
CA VAL A 139 4.43 -13.41 -5.90
C VAL A 139 3.90 -11.99 -6.04
N ILE A 140 3.49 -11.39 -4.92
CA ILE A 140 3.18 -9.97 -4.79
C ILE A 140 4.38 -9.21 -4.26
N TYR A 141 4.88 -8.29 -5.07
CA TYR A 141 6.07 -7.51 -4.80
C TYR A 141 5.67 -6.17 -4.17
N ARG A 142 6.41 -5.81 -3.12
CA ARG A 142 6.22 -4.59 -2.32
C ARG A 142 7.54 -3.83 -2.23
N VAL A 143 7.47 -2.52 -2.01
CA VAL A 143 8.62 -1.66 -1.72
C VAL A 143 8.33 -0.76 -0.53
N ASP A 144 9.37 -0.20 0.08
CA ASP A 144 9.19 0.92 1.00
C ASP A 144 9.01 2.22 0.19
N ARG A 145 8.09 3.08 0.64
CA ARG A 145 7.83 4.40 0.05
C ARG A 145 8.58 5.46 0.84
N LEU A 146 9.31 6.33 0.15
CA LEU A 146 10.05 7.44 0.71
C LEU A 146 9.40 8.75 0.29
N ASP A 147 8.93 9.57 1.22
CA ASP A 147 8.24 10.81 0.87
C ASP A 147 9.27 11.94 0.75
N ILE A 148 9.17 12.66 -0.35
CA ILE A 148 10.08 13.74 -0.76
C ILE A 148 9.30 15.07 -0.84
N PRO A 149 10.00 16.21 -0.75
CA PRO A 149 9.37 17.51 -0.95
C PRO A 149 8.73 17.67 -2.35
N SER A 150 7.78 18.61 -2.47
CA SER A 150 7.04 18.86 -3.71
C SER A 150 7.79 19.72 -4.73
N ASP A 151 8.82 20.44 -4.30
CA ASP A 151 9.70 21.29 -5.09
C ASP A 151 10.78 20.45 -5.78
N LEU A 152 10.36 19.63 -6.74
CA LEU A 152 11.29 18.88 -7.58
C LEU A 152 12.17 19.85 -8.40
N PRO A 153 13.43 19.47 -8.69
CA PRO A 153 14.26 20.22 -9.63
C PRO A 153 13.57 20.31 -11.01
N GLU A 154 13.32 21.52 -11.48
CA GLU A 154 12.69 21.80 -12.78
C GLU A 154 13.74 21.89 -13.89
N GLU A 155 13.41 21.42 -15.09
CA GLU A 155 14.28 21.46 -16.29
C GLU A 155 15.65 20.77 -16.15
N GLU A 156 15.84 19.99 -15.10
CA GLU A 156 17.06 19.24 -14.83
C GLU A 156 17.02 17.83 -15.48
N PRO A 157 18.20 17.26 -15.84
CA PRO A 157 18.30 15.84 -16.16
C PRO A 157 17.69 14.98 -15.05
N PHE A 158 17.02 13.90 -15.43
CA PHE A 158 16.30 13.05 -14.48
C PHE A 158 17.25 12.42 -13.42
N GLU A 159 18.53 12.25 -13.74
CA GLU A 159 19.60 11.93 -12.80
C GLU A 159 19.60 12.84 -11.55
N ASN A 160 19.48 14.15 -11.76
CA ASN A 160 19.50 15.15 -10.69
C ASN A 160 18.21 15.10 -9.87
N VAL A 161 17.08 14.82 -10.52
CA VAL A 161 15.80 14.56 -9.83
C VAL A 161 15.93 13.33 -8.92
N LEU A 162 16.55 12.24 -9.39
CA LEU A 162 16.80 11.05 -8.56
C LEU A 162 17.73 11.38 -7.39
N GLU A 163 18.83 12.10 -7.63
CA GLU A 163 19.75 12.52 -6.55
C GLU A 163 19.04 13.36 -5.50
N PHE A 164 18.20 14.31 -5.92
CA PHE A 164 17.31 15.06 -5.03
C PHE A 164 16.42 14.12 -4.21
N CYS A 165 15.75 13.17 -4.86
CA CYS A 165 14.89 12.19 -4.19
C CYS A 165 15.64 11.39 -3.11
N HIS A 166 16.84 10.91 -3.44
CA HIS A 166 17.70 10.17 -2.52
C HIS A 166 18.21 11.04 -1.36
N GLY A 167 18.50 12.32 -1.60
CA GLY A 167 19.08 13.22 -0.59
C GLY A 167 18.08 13.93 0.31
N LYS A 168 16.81 14.06 -0.11
CA LYS A 168 15.82 14.97 0.52
C LYS A 168 14.61 14.28 1.13
N PHE A 169 14.47 12.96 1.05
CA PHE A 169 13.32 12.29 1.65
C PHE A 169 13.28 12.48 3.18
N PHE A 170 12.09 12.74 3.71
CA PHE A 170 11.89 13.06 5.14
C PHE A 170 10.97 12.07 5.85
N ARG A 171 10.29 11.18 5.13
CA ARG A 171 9.42 10.14 5.70
C ARG A 171 9.63 8.81 5.00
N ILE A 172 9.63 7.73 5.78
CA ILE A 172 9.78 6.36 5.30
C ILE A 172 8.54 5.59 5.71
N ASN A 173 7.80 5.07 4.74
CA ASN A 173 6.67 4.17 4.94
C ASN A 173 7.09 2.76 4.58
N GLY A 174 7.54 2.02 5.61
CA GLY A 174 7.97 0.63 5.46
C GLY A 174 6.93 -0.34 6.03
N ARG A 175 7.20 -1.65 5.85
CA ARG A 175 6.34 -2.75 6.30
C ARG A 175 5.88 -2.63 7.76
N PHE A 176 6.73 -2.13 8.63
CA PHE A 176 6.46 -2.07 10.08
C PHE A 176 6.02 -0.68 10.55
N GLY A 177 5.53 0.15 9.62
CA GLY A 177 5.01 1.49 9.89
C GLY A 177 5.95 2.60 9.42
N THR A 178 5.63 3.81 9.88
CA THR A 178 6.22 5.04 9.37
C THR A 178 7.35 5.55 10.28
N LYS A 179 8.42 6.05 9.66
CA LYS A 179 9.48 6.81 10.31
C LYS A 179 9.56 8.20 9.72
N ILE A 180 9.75 9.22 10.54
CA ILE A 180 9.91 10.62 10.13
C ILE A 180 11.30 11.10 10.54
N LEU A 181 11.95 11.87 9.66
CA LEU A 181 13.23 12.50 9.94
C LEU A 181 13.05 13.55 11.04
N ASP A 182 13.78 13.39 12.14
CA ASP A 182 13.88 14.43 13.17
C ASP A 182 14.91 15.47 12.70
N GLU A 183 14.46 16.70 12.48
CA GLU A 183 15.33 17.76 11.96
C GLU A 183 16.47 18.14 12.90
N LYS A 184 16.29 17.98 14.22
CA LYS A 184 17.29 18.30 15.23
C LYS A 184 18.36 17.22 15.32
N THR A 185 17.94 15.96 15.31
CA THR A 185 18.88 14.84 15.48
C THR A 185 19.37 14.25 14.16
N LYS A 186 18.78 14.67 13.02
CA LYS A 186 18.99 14.11 11.68
C LYS A 186 18.82 12.58 11.64
N LYS A 187 17.96 12.04 12.51
CA LYS A 187 17.67 10.60 12.62
C LYS A 187 16.20 10.33 12.39
N PHE A 188 15.90 9.25 11.67
CA PHE A 188 14.55 8.77 11.49
C PHE A 188 13.99 8.16 12.78
N LYS A 189 12.85 8.68 13.24
CA LYS A 189 12.12 8.20 14.42
C LYS A 189 10.78 7.59 14.01
N HIS A 190 10.44 6.46 14.61
CA HIS A 190 9.13 5.83 14.40
C HIS A 190 8.01 6.69 15.02
N THR A 191 6.96 6.99 14.26
CA THR A 191 5.77 7.70 14.76
C THR A 191 5.00 6.88 15.80
N VAL A 192 5.03 5.55 15.69
CA VAL A 192 4.31 4.62 16.58
C VAL A 192 5.10 4.25 17.86
N LEU A 193 6.39 4.59 17.96
CA LEU A 193 7.22 4.19 19.11
C LEU A 193 6.75 4.83 20.43
N LYS A 194 6.13 6.03 20.39
CA LYS A 194 5.57 6.69 21.58
C LYS A 194 4.45 5.85 22.22
N LYS A 195 3.59 5.22 21.41
CA LYS A 195 2.52 4.34 21.90
C LYS A 195 3.07 3.05 22.50
N PHE A 196 4.12 2.49 21.89
CA PHE A 196 4.83 1.31 22.40
C PHE A 196 5.56 1.57 23.72
N LEU A 197 6.25 2.70 23.86
CA LEU A 197 6.91 3.10 25.11
C LEU A 197 5.87 3.23 26.23
N ASN A 198 4.74 3.88 25.97
CA ASN A 198 3.64 4.01 26.93
C ASN A 198 3.02 2.65 27.32
N ILE A 199 2.85 1.73 26.36
CA ILE A 199 2.32 0.38 26.63
C ILE A 199 3.34 -0.48 27.38
N PHE A 200 4.63 -0.36 27.08
CA PHE A 200 5.69 -1.06 27.80
C PHE A 200 5.88 -0.51 29.21
N ASP A 201 5.71 0.81 29.40
CA ASP A 201 5.71 1.45 30.70
C ASP A 201 4.47 1.10 31.52
N ASP A 202 3.29 0.96 30.88
CA ASP A 202 2.09 0.42 31.53
C ASP A 202 2.28 -1.07 31.90
N PHE A 203 2.85 -1.88 31.02
CA PHE A 203 3.20 -3.27 31.30
C PHE A 203 4.16 -3.37 32.50
N LYS A 204 5.26 -2.58 32.52
CA LYS A 204 6.20 -2.51 33.65
C LYS A 204 5.49 -2.08 34.94
N ARG A 205 4.59 -1.08 34.87
CA ARG A 205 3.82 -0.59 36.02
C ARG A 205 2.89 -1.67 36.58
N ARG A 206 2.23 -2.44 35.71
CA ARG A 206 1.39 -3.58 36.10
C ARG A 206 2.23 -4.76 36.63
N LEU A 207 3.41 -5.02 36.04
CA LEU A 207 4.33 -6.06 36.51
C LEU A 207 4.85 -5.79 37.92
N LYS A 208 5.08 -4.52 38.29
CA LYS A 208 5.45 -4.12 39.67
C LYS A 208 4.41 -4.50 40.73
N ARG A 209 3.17 -4.82 40.34
CA ARG A 209 2.09 -5.27 41.25
C ARG A 209 2.06 -6.80 41.45
N VAL A 210 2.75 -7.55 40.58
CA VAL A 210 2.80 -9.03 40.60
C VAL A 210 3.42 -9.60 41.90
N PRO A 211 4.48 -9.01 42.48
CA PRO A 211 5.03 -9.47 43.77
C PRO A 211 4.06 -9.37 44.95
N LYS A 212 3.13 -8.40 44.94
CA LYS A 212 2.06 -8.29 45.96
C LYS A 212 1.06 -9.44 45.83
N LEU A 213 0.75 -9.88 44.60
CA LEU A 213 -0.12 -11.03 44.35
C LEU A 213 0.53 -12.33 44.87
N PHE A 214 1.83 -12.49 44.65
CA PHE A 214 2.59 -13.64 45.15
C PHE A 214 2.65 -13.67 46.69
N ARG A 215 2.87 -12.52 47.36
CA ARG A 215 2.79 -12.41 48.83
C ARG A 215 1.39 -12.73 49.37
N LYS A 216 0.32 -12.32 48.67
CA LYS A 216 -1.07 -12.64 49.02
C LYS A 216 -1.43 -14.12 48.82
N LEU A 217 -0.72 -14.83 47.94
CA LEU A 217 -0.84 -16.28 47.76
C LEU A 217 -0.03 -17.07 48.79
N LYS A 218 1.01 -16.46 49.38
CA LYS A 218 1.81 -17.03 50.47
C LYS A 218 1.01 -17.22 51.76
N SER A 219 -0.07 -16.45 51.95
CA SER A 219 -0.99 -16.56 53.10
C SER A 219 -2.08 -17.64 52.92
N LYS A 220 -2.04 -18.45 51.85
CA LYS A 220 -2.94 -19.58 51.62
C LYS A 220 -2.12 -20.87 51.54
N ASN A 221 -2.54 -21.93 52.25
CA ASN A 221 -1.92 -23.26 52.25
C ASN A 221 -2.06 -23.95 50.89
N VAL A 222 -1.25 -23.54 49.92
CA VAL A 222 -1.24 -24.06 48.55
C VAL A 222 0.20 -24.44 48.21
N SER A 223 0.38 -25.51 47.43
CA SER A 223 1.71 -25.98 47.01
C SER A 223 2.48 -24.89 46.25
N ASP A 224 3.82 -24.89 46.36
CA ASP A 224 4.65 -23.93 45.66
C ASP A 224 4.54 -24.03 44.14
N TRP A 225 4.27 -25.24 43.61
CA TRP A 225 4.05 -25.45 42.19
C TRP A 225 2.80 -24.70 41.71
N ASP A 226 1.66 -24.86 42.40
CA ASP A 226 0.40 -24.22 42.00
C ASP A 226 0.45 -22.69 42.14
N ARG A 227 1.26 -22.19 43.06
CA ARG A 227 1.58 -20.75 43.19
C ARG A 227 2.32 -20.23 41.95
N TRP A 228 3.36 -20.94 41.51
CA TRP A 228 4.10 -20.61 40.29
C TRP A 228 3.21 -20.70 39.04
N LYS A 229 2.36 -21.72 38.94
CA LYS A 229 1.37 -21.84 37.85
C LYS A 229 0.47 -20.61 37.77
N THR A 230 -0.11 -20.23 38.90
CA THR A 230 -1.06 -19.13 39.00
C THR A 230 -0.38 -17.81 38.63
N LEU A 231 0.86 -17.61 39.09
CA LEU A 231 1.67 -16.45 38.73
C LEU A 231 1.95 -16.39 37.22
N ILE A 232 2.36 -17.52 36.63
CA ILE A 232 2.64 -17.63 35.19
C ILE A 232 1.36 -17.35 34.39
N ILE A 233 0.22 -17.96 34.74
CA ILE A 233 -1.06 -17.70 34.07
C ILE A 233 -1.44 -16.22 34.18
N HIS A 234 -1.24 -15.59 35.34
CA HIS A 234 -1.56 -14.19 35.56
C HIS A 234 -0.66 -13.27 34.73
N VAL A 235 0.65 -13.54 34.66
CA VAL A 235 1.59 -12.78 33.81
C VAL A 235 1.27 -12.98 32.34
N LEU A 236 0.91 -14.20 31.91
CA LEU A 236 0.48 -14.49 30.54
C LEU A 236 -0.83 -13.78 30.18
N LYS A 237 -1.81 -13.72 31.10
CA LYS A 237 -3.04 -12.93 30.91
C LYS A 237 -2.74 -11.44 30.85
N LEU A 238 -1.91 -10.92 31.76
CA LEU A 238 -1.50 -9.52 31.75
C LEU A 238 -0.81 -9.15 30.44
N PHE A 239 0.10 -10.00 29.97
CA PHE A 239 0.78 -9.84 28.69
C PHE A 239 -0.23 -9.87 27.53
N ARG A 240 -1.12 -10.87 27.49
CA ARG A 240 -2.16 -10.95 26.47
C ARG A 240 -3.04 -9.71 26.46
N ASP A 241 -3.48 -9.23 27.62
CA ASP A 241 -4.43 -8.12 27.74
C ASP A 241 -3.75 -6.77 27.46
N THR A 242 -2.50 -6.57 27.87
CA THR A 242 -1.72 -5.35 27.58
C THR A 242 -1.29 -5.25 26.13
N PHE A 243 -1.03 -6.38 25.47
CA PHE A 243 -0.64 -6.41 24.05
C PHE A 243 -1.82 -6.78 23.12
N ARG A 244 -3.05 -6.88 23.64
CA ARG A 244 -4.26 -7.27 22.87
C ARG A 244 -4.58 -6.31 21.72
N GLU A 245 -4.30 -5.02 21.93
CA GLU A 245 -4.50 -3.96 20.93
C GLU A 245 -3.33 -3.82 19.96
N ILE A 246 -2.15 -4.33 20.32
CA ILE A 246 -0.98 -4.39 19.45
C ILE A 246 -1.09 -5.67 18.62
N GLN A 247 -1.98 -5.67 17.62
CA GLN A 247 -1.99 -6.70 16.57
C GLN A 247 -0.80 -6.56 15.59
N ILE A 248 0.13 -5.65 15.87
CA ILE A 248 1.21 -5.26 14.97
C ILE A 248 2.53 -5.41 15.72
N ILE A 249 3.16 -6.60 15.64
CA ILE A 249 4.62 -6.89 15.64
C ILE A 249 4.91 -8.25 16.31
N ARG A 250 5.65 -9.12 15.61
CA ARG A 250 6.27 -10.32 16.18
C ARG A 250 7.45 -9.96 17.09
N PRO A 251 7.77 -10.79 18.10
CA PRO A 251 8.66 -10.43 19.20
C PRO A 251 10.12 -10.35 18.73
N PHE A 252 10.67 -9.13 18.67
CA PHE A 252 12.10 -8.94 18.51
C PHE A 252 12.79 -9.46 19.79
N ARG A 253 13.60 -10.52 19.64
CA ARG A 253 14.45 -11.23 20.65
C ARG A 253 13.93 -12.48 21.39
N PHE A 254 12.77 -13.08 21.06
CA PHE A 254 12.32 -14.32 21.74
C PHE A 254 12.41 -15.62 20.90
N ARG A 255 13.28 -15.66 19.89
CA ARG A 255 13.39 -16.81 18.97
C ARG A 255 14.02 -18.07 19.61
N ILE A 256 14.68 -17.94 20.76
CA ILE A 256 15.39 -19.06 21.42
C ILE A 256 14.49 -19.79 22.43
N VAL A 257 13.57 -19.11 23.11
CA VAL A 257 12.80 -19.72 24.22
C VAL A 257 11.55 -20.46 23.74
N ILE A 258 10.84 -19.94 22.72
CA ILE A 258 9.57 -20.54 22.25
C ILE A 258 9.79 -21.82 21.41
N LYS A 259 11.00 -22.05 20.89
CA LYS A 259 11.32 -23.30 20.17
C LYS A 259 11.17 -24.55 21.05
N LYS A 260 11.29 -24.42 22.37
CA LYS A 260 11.26 -25.56 23.30
C LYS A 260 9.86 -25.84 23.89
N ILE A 261 8.90 -24.92 23.77
CA ILE A 261 7.61 -25.06 24.44
C ILE A 261 6.50 -24.94 23.40
N PHE A 262 6.07 -26.10 22.90
CA PHE A 262 4.74 -26.37 22.34
C PHE A 262 4.12 -25.25 21.47
N LEU A 263 4.49 -25.22 20.19
CA LEU A 263 3.60 -24.74 19.14
C LEU A 263 3.77 -25.66 17.93
N LYS A 264 2.71 -26.42 17.63
CA LYS A 264 2.57 -27.13 16.36
C LYS A 264 3.01 -26.19 15.23
N ARG A 265 3.89 -26.69 14.37
CA ARG A 265 4.48 -26.00 13.20
C ARG A 265 3.42 -25.26 12.34
N SER A 266 2.15 -25.66 12.40
CA SER A 266 1.01 -25.03 11.70
C SER A 266 0.64 -23.63 12.19
N MET A 267 0.90 -23.26 13.46
CA MET A 267 0.54 -21.94 14.00
C MET A 267 1.60 -20.86 13.74
N LEU A 268 2.85 -21.25 13.40
CA LEU A 268 3.94 -20.30 13.17
C LEU A 268 3.98 -19.72 11.75
N ASN A 269 3.20 -20.27 10.81
CA ASN A 269 3.17 -19.81 9.42
C ASN A 269 2.30 -18.55 9.18
N TYR A 270 1.56 -18.08 10.20
CA TYR A 270 0.50 -17.08 10.04
C TYR A 270 0.79 -15.67 10.62
N CYS A 271 2.06 -15.28 10.79
CA CYS A 271 2.41 -13.92 11.24
C CYS A 271 3.66 -13.38 10.54
N LEU A 272 3.58 -13.15 9.23
CA LEU A 272 4.31 -12.06 8.60
C LEU A 272 3.27 -10.97 8.36
N ILE A 273 3.41 -9.85 9.07
CA ILE A 273 2.57 -8.67 8.84
C ILE A 273 2.85 -8.22 7.41
N PRO A 274 1.83 -8.20 6.52
CA PRO A 274 2.03 -7.77 5.15
C PRO A 274 2.51 -6.33 5.09
N HIS A 275 3.24 -5.95 4.04
CA HIS A 275 3.56 -4.54 3.82
C HIS A 275 2.36 -3.77 3.27
N SER A 276 1.42 -3.45 4.17
CA SER A 276 0.19 -2.71 3.88
C SER A 276 0.29 -1.19 4.10
N ASN A 277 1.45 -0.68 4.53
CA ASN A 277 1.62 0.73 4.83
C ASN A 277 1.87 1.54 3.55
N GLY A 278 0.94 2.43 3.17
CA GLY A 278 0.99 3.14 1.89
C GLY A 278 0.94 2.19 0.71
N CYS A 279 0.18 1.08 0.82
CA CYS A 279 0.39 -0.01 -0.11
C CYS A 279 -0.21 0.23 -1.52
N GLY A 280 -1.16 1.15 -1.65
CA GLY A 280 -1.68 1.63 -2.93
C GLY A 280 -0.64 2.24 -3.88
N ASP A 281 0.53 2.64 -3.37
CA ASP A 281 1.58 3.31 -4.16
C ASP A 281 2.41 2.32 -4.99
N PHE A 282 2.38 1.02 -4.68
CA PHE A 282 3.12 0.01 -5.44
C PHE A 282 2.60 -1.41 -5.25
N ASN A 283 1.72 -1.89 -6.12
CA ASN A 283 1.39 -3.32 -6.22
C ASN A 283 1.94 -3.91 -7.51
N LEU A 284 2.86 -4.86 -7.40
CA LEU A 284 3.42 -5.56 -8.55
C LEU A 284 3.15 -7.07 -8.46
N ILE A 285 2.38 -7.60 -9.41
CA ILE A 285 2.19 -9.05 -9.64
C ILE A 285 2.19 -9.35 -11.14
N SER A 286 2.24 -10.63 -11.51
CA SER A 286 2.04 -11.05 -12.91
C SER A 286 0.64 -10.66 -13.39
N ARG A 287 0.48 -10.35 -14.69
CA ARG A 287 -0.83 -10.06 -15.29
C ARG A 287 -1.87 -11.16 -15.03
N LYS A 288 -1.48 -12.42 -15.24
CA LYS A 288 -2.30 -13.60 -14.87
C LYS A 288 -2.70 -13.65 -13.39
N GLY A 289 -1.89 -13.04 -12.52
CA GLY A 289 -2.19 -12.93 -11.10
C GLY A 289 -3.28 -11.88 -10.82
N TRP A 290 -3.24 -10.75 -11.53
CA TRP A 290 -4.32 -9.76 -11.48
C TRP A 290 -5.63 -10.35 -12.00
N GLU A 291 -5.57 -11.11 -13.11
CA GLU A 291 -6.71 -11.84 -13.68
C GLU A 291 -7.29 -12.84 -12.67
N ALA A 292 -6.45 -13.67 -12.04
CA ALA A 292 -6.88 -14.65 -11.05
C ALA A 292 -7.49 -14.04 -9.78
N LEU A 293 -7.06 -12.83 -9.39
CA LEU A 293 -7.58 -12.11 -8.23
C LEU A 293 -8.72 -11.15 -8.58
N ARG A 294 -9.02 -10.99 -9.87
CA ARG A 294 -10.03 -10.08 -10.42
C ARG A 294 -9.87 -8.61 -10.02
N GLY A 295 -8.63 -8.11 -9.96
CA GLY A 295 -8.37 -6.70 -9.65
C GLY A 295 -8.62 -6.29 -8.19
N TYR A 296 -8.55 -4.99 -7.91
CA TYR A 296 -8.96 -4.41 -6.63
C TYR A 296 -10.48 -4.51 -6.45
N PRO A 297 -11.03 -4.65 -5.23
CA PRO A 297 -12.47 -4.55 -5.00
C PRO A 297 -13.07 -3.29 -5.64
N GLU A 298 -14.07 -3.47 -6.49
CA GLU A 298 -14.75 -2.42 -7.25
C GLU A 298 -15.90 -1.79 -6.44
N TRP A 299 -15.56 -1.29 -5.26
CA TRP A 299 -16.51 -0.61 -4.38
C TRP A 299 -16.59 0.89 -4.70
N THR A 300 -17.81 1.42 -4.73
CA THR A 300 -18.13 2.83 -4.96
C THR A 300 -17.92 3.68 -3.69
N ILE A 301 -16.76 3.49 -3.06
CA ILE A 301 -16.38 4.12 -1.80
C ILE A 301 -15.03 4.83 -1.97
N PHE A 302 -14.68 5.72 -1.03
CA PHE A 302 -13.37 6.34 -1.02
C PHE A 302 -12.27 5.27 -0.87
N SER A 303 -11.17 5.42 -1.61
CA SER A 303 -10.19 4.35 -1.86
C SER A 303 -9.41 3.84 -0.64
N TRP A 304 -9.65 4.43 0.54
CA TRP A 304 -9.00 4.09 1.80
C TRP A 304 -9.08 2.59 2.10
N HIS A 305 -7.93 1.97 2.37
CA HIS A 305 -7.73 0.54 2.67
C HIS A 305 -8.11 -0.46 1.57
N ILE A 306 -8.66 -0.07 0.43
CA ILE A 306 -9.03 -1.04 -0.63
C ILE A 306 -7.79 -1.75 -1.19
N ASP A 307 -6.69 -1.02 -1.33
CA ASP A 307 -5.37 -1.58 -1.68
C ASP A 307 -4.86 -2.58 -0.65
N SER A 308 -5.13 -2.34 0.64
CA SER A 308 -4.81 -3.27 1.71
C SER A 308 -5.68 -4.53 1.61
N VAL A 309 -6.98 -4.39 1.37
CA VAL A 309 -7.88 -5.53 1.14
C VAL A 309 -7.35 -6.40 0.01
N PHE A 310 -6.97 -5.82 -1.13
CA PHE A 310 -6.38 -6.57 -2.25
C PHE A 310 -5.08 -7.29 -1.87
N LEU A 311 -4.17 -6.63 -1.14
CA LEU A 311 -2.93 -7.26 -0.67
C LEU A 311 -3.23 -8.49 0.21
N TYR A 312 -4.18 -8.38 1.12
CA TYR A 312 -4.59 -9.52 1.95
C TYR A 312 -5.30 -10.60 1.12
N GLN A 313 -6.15 -10.23 0.17
CA GLN A 313 -6.79 -11.17 -0.75
C GLN A 313 -5.73 -12.00 -1.49
N ALA A 314 -4.68 -11.37 -2.02
CA ALA A 314 -3.57 -12.07 -2.68
C ALA A 314 -2.90 -13.09 -1.72
N ILE A 315 -2.59 -12.68 -0.49
CA ILE A 315 -1.92 -13.53 0.50
C ILE A 315 -2.79 -14.71 0.95
N PHE A 316 -4.09 -14.46 1.15
CA PHE A 316 -5.04 -15.52 1.47
C PHE A 316 -5.26 -16.46 0.28
N SER A 317 -5.08 -15.98 -0.95
CA SER A 317 -5.06 -16.74 -2.21
C SER A 317 -3.68 -17.34 -2.55
N GLU A 318 -2.83 -17.54 -1.52
CA GLU A 318 -1.53 -18.23 -1.62
C GLU A 318 -0.41 -17.49 -2.38
N PHE A 319 -0.59 -16.22 -2.75
CA PHE A 319 0.51 -15.42 -3.24
C PHE A 319 1.53 -15.18 -2.14
N LYS A 320 2.81 -15.32 -2.47
CA LYS A 320 3.92 -15.00 -1.56
C LYS A 320 4.21 -13.52 -1.64
N GLU A 321 4.27 -12.83 -0.49
CA GLU A 321 4.77 -11.45 -0.48
C GLU A 321 6.30 -11.42 -0.54
N ARG A 322 6.85 -10.59 -1.43
CA ARG A 322 8.26 -10.22 -1.44
C ARG A 322 8.42 -8.71 -1.33
N ASN A 323 8.88 -8.24 -0.18
CA ASN A 323 9.24 -6.83 0.01
C ASN A 323 10.70 -6.58 -0.39
N PHE A 324 10.94 -5.63 -1.29
CA PHE A 324 12.28 -5.14 -1.60
C PHE A 324 12.82 -4.16 -0.54
N GLY A 325 11.94 -3.56 0.26
CA GLY A 325 12.29 -2.59 1.29
C GLY A 325 12.93 -1.32 0.72
N GLN A 326 13.69 -0.62 1.56
CA GLN A 326 14.42 0.61 1.17
C GLN A 326 15.57 0.37 0.18
N ALA A 327 15.91 -0.88 -0.14
CA ALA A 327 16.95 -1.18 -1.11
C ALA A 327 16.51 -0.95 -2.56
N ARG A 328 15.20 -0.82 -2.81
CA ARG A 328 14.58 -0.51 -4.11
C ARG A 328 13.32 0.32 -3.85
N PRO A 329 13.47 1.52 -3.29
CA PRO A 329 12.33 2.30 -2.86
C PRO A 329 11.56 2.85 -4.05
N ILE A 330 10.39 3.40 -3.78
CA ILE A 330 9.80 4.44 -4.61
C ILE A 330 9.81 5.75 -3.83
N TYR A 331 9.85 6.86 -4.54
CA TYR A 331 9.66 8.18 -3.96
C TYR A 331 8.26 8.67 -4.22
N HIS A 332 7.64 9.27 -3.23
CA HIS A 332 6.31 9.86 -3.33
C HIS A 332 6.45 11.37 -3.15
N ILE A 333 6.03 12.13 -4.16
CA ILE A 333 6.05 13.59 -4.12
C ILE A 333 4.98 14.03 -3.12
N GLU A 334 5.38 14.57 -1.97
CA GLU A 334 4.42 15.01 -0.95
C GLU A 334 3.49 16.07 -1.54
N HIS A 335 2.18 15.93 -1.31
CA HIS A 335 1.18 16.87 -1.78
C HIS A 335 0.13 17.12 -0.69
N GLY A 336 -0.60 18.25 -0.79
CA GLY A 336 -1.25 18.95 0.32
C GLY A 336 -1.91 18.11 1.43
N LYS A 337 -1.84 18.59 2.68
CA LYS A 337 -2.40 17.92 3.87
C LYS A 337 -3.84 17.43 3.62
N GLY A 338 -4.08 16.13 3.79
CA GLY A 338 -5.41 15.52 3.68
C GLY A 338 -5.83 15.08 2.26
N SER A 339 -4.97 15.19 1.25
CA SER A 339 -5.20 14.62 -0.10
C SER A 339 -4.74 13.16 -0.22
N GLY A 340 -3.94 12.67 0.75
CA GLY A 340 -3.52 11.27 0.95
C GLY A 340 -3.24 10.99 2.44
N TYR A 341 -2.68 9.82 2.78
CA TYR A 341 -2.33 9.52 4.18
C TYR A 341 -1.09 10.30 4.62
N THR A 342 -1.30 11.22 5.57
CA THR A 342 -0.26 11.75 6.44
C THR A 342 -0.70 11.57 7.89
N PRO A 343 0.20 11.26 8.84
CA PRO A 343 -0.17 11.17 10.25
C PRO A 343 -0.85 12.45 10.77
N GLU A 344 -0.47 13.61 10.22
CA GLU A 344 -0.99 14.92 10.60
C GLU A 344 -2.35 15.24 9.96
N GLY A 345 -2.64 14.72 8.76
CA GLY A 345 -3.85 15.01 7.99
C GLY A 345 -4.98 13.98 8.12
N PHE A 346 -4.71 12.82 8.74
CA PHE A 346 -5.65 11.69 8.77
C PHE A 346 -7.01 12.02 9.39
N GLN A 347 -7.05 12.73 10.52
CA GLN A 347 -8.33 13.06 11.17
C GLN A 347 -9.16 14.04 10.31
N ALA A 348 -8.51 15.02 9.68
CA ALA A 348 -9.19 15.98 8.81
C ALA A 348 -9.76 15.29 7.56
N LEU A 349 -9.06 14.29 7.03
CA LEU A 349 -9.57 13.46 5.93
C LEU A 349 -10.87 12.76 6.31
N LEU A 350 -10.92 12.07 7.46
CA LEU A 350 -12.11 11.33 7.88
C LEU A 350 -13.30 12.26 8.09
N ASN A 351 -13.10 13.38 8.80
CA ASN A 351 -14.18 14.36 9.03
C ASN A 351 -14.78 14.86 7.71
N ARG A 352 -13.95 15.13 6.70
CA ARG A 352 -14.42 15.57 5.37
C ARG A 352 -15.24 14.48 4.66
N LEU A 353 -14.85 13.21 4.80
CA LEU A 353 -15.59 12.09 4.19
C LEU A 353 -16.96 11.95 4.85
N ASP A 354 -17.02 12.05 6.18
CA ASP A 354 -18.27 12.01 6.95
C ASP A 354 -19.19 13.20 6.58
N GLU A 355 -18.66 14.42 6.54
CA GLU A 355 -19.40 15.62 6.13
C GLU A 355 -20.00 15.50 4.73
N LYS A 356 -19.22 14.96 3.79
CA LYS A 356 -19.65 14.73 2.40
C LYS A 356 -20.46 13.44 2.22
N LYS A 357 -20.67 12.66 3.30
CA LYS A 357 -21.35 11.36 3.28
C LYS A 357 -20.76 10.40 2.23
N ILE A 358 -19.44 10.43 2.08
CA ILE A 358 -18.72 9.52 1.18
C ILE A 358 -18.34 8.29 2.01
N PRO A 359 -18.85 7.09 1.67
CA PRO A 359 -18.48 5.88 2.38
C PRO A 359 -16.98 5.60 2.24
N TYR A 360 -16.40 4.96 3.24
CA TYR A 360 -15.02 4.47 3.24
C TYR A 360 -14.91 3.23 4.12
N LEU A 361 -13.85 2.45 3.92
CA LEU A 361 -13.62 1.25 4.72
C LEU A 361 -12.93 1.61 6.05
N ASP A 362 -13.68 1.58 7.14
CA ASP A 362 -13.13 1.76 8.47
C ASP A 362 -12.39 0.50 8.98
N MET A 363 -11.70 0.61 10.11
CA MET A 363 -10.93 -0.50 10.67
C MET A 363 -11.79 -1.72 11.08
N PRO A 364 -12.97 -1.55 11.72
CA PRO A 364 -13.93 -2.64 11.93
C PRO A 364 -14.32 -3.38 10.65
N ALA A 365 -14.77 -2.68 9.61
CA ALA A 365 -15.17 -3.27 8.34
C ALA A 365 -13.99 -3.97 7.64
N PHE A 366 -12.81 -3.34 7.65
CA PHE A 366 -11.58 -3.98 7.17
C PHE A 366 -11.30 -5.31 7.88
N LYS A 367 -11.44 -5.37 9.21
CA LYS A 367 -11.25 -6.62 9.99
C LYS A 367 -12.29 -7.68 9.66
N GLN A 368 -13.52 -7.30 9.32
CA GLN A 368 -14.54 -8.24 8.88
C GLN A 368 -14.10 -8.92 7.56
N HIS A 369 -13.56 -8.16 6.61
CA HIS A 369 -13.02 -8.73 5.37
C HIS A 369 -11.83 -9.67 5.62
N LEU A 370 -10.89 -9.31 6.51
CA LEU A 370 -9.82 -10.22 6.90
C LEU A 370 -10.34 -11.54 7.50
N THR A 371 -11.40 -11.44 8.31
CA THR A 371 -12.04 -12.62 8.91
C THR A 371 -12.70 -13.47 7.83
N ALA A 372 -13.42 -12.86 6.88
CA ALA A 372 -14.04 -13.56 5.76
C ALA A 372 -13.02 -14.28 4.87
N MET A 373 -11.91 -13.61 4.50
CA MET A 373 -10.82 -14.23 3.73
C MET A 373 -10.20 -15.42 4.48
N LYS A 374 -10.00 -15.27 5.78
CA LYS A 374 -9.47 -16.34 6.62
C LYS A 374 -10.41 -17.55 6.63
N THR A 375 -11.71 -17.32 6.82
CA THR A 375 -12.72 -18.37 6.78
C THR A 375 -12.75 -19.04 5.40
N ALA A 376 -12.76 -18.27 4.31
CA ALA A 376 -12.71 -18.84 2.96
C ALA A 376 -11.50 -19.77 2.76
N LYS A 377 -10.32 -19.32 3.21
CA LYS A 377 -9.09 -20.12 3.17
C LYS A 377 -9.18 -21.41 3.99
N GLU A 378 -9.81 -21.39 5.16
CA GLU A 378 -10.03 -22.60 5.99
C GLU A 378 -10.87 -23.65 5.24
N PHE A 379 -11.75 -23.23 4.32
CA PHE A 379 -12.51 -24.09 3.43
C PHE A 379 -11.85 -24.32 2.06
N SER A 380 -10.56 -23.98 1.90
CA SER A 380 -9.83 -24.07 0.62
C SER A 380 -10.52 -23.31 -0.53
N LYS A 381 -11.21 -22.22 -0.21
CA LYS A 381 -11.82 -21.31 -1.17
C LYS A 381 -11.04 -20.01 -1.28
N THR A 382 -11.10 -19.41 -2.46
CA THR A 382 -10.62 -18.04 -2.70
C THR A 382 -11.80 -17.08 -2.60
N LEU A 383 -11.66 -16.04 -1.78
CA LEU A 383 -12.63 -14.94 -1.75
C LEU A 383 -12.25 -13.92 -2.83
N LEU A 384 -13.09 -13.78 -3.85
CA LEU A 384 -12.98 -12.76 -4.89
C LEU A 384 -14.10 -11.74 -4.69
N TYR A 385 -13.79 -10.45 -4.82
CA TYR A 385 -14.78 -9.38 -4.62
C TYR A 385 -15.51 -8.99 -5.89
N ASN A 386 -14.87 -9.15 -7.04
CA ASN A 386 -15.44 -8.76 -8.32
C ASN A 386 -15.90 -9.99 -9.11
N ASN A 387 -16.83 -9.76 -10.02
CA ASN A 387 -17.30 -10.73 -10.99
C ASN A 387 -16.32 -10.86 -12.17
N GLU A 388 -16.60 -11.76 -13.11
CA GLU A 388 -15.72 -12.01 -14.27
C GLU A 388 -15.60 -10.82 -15.22
N ASP A 389 -16.52 -9.86 -15.15
CA ASP A 389 -16.61 -8.64 -15.96
C ASP A 389 -15.88 -7.42 -15.36
N TRP A 390 -15.10 -7.61 -14.29
CA TRP A 390 -14.33 -6.56 -13.60
C TRP A 390 -13.47 -5.69 -14.55
N GLY A 391 -13.22 -4.43 -14.18
CA GLY A 391 -12.45 -3.50 -14.99
C GLY A 391 -13.18 -3.05 -16.26
N MET A 392 -14.51 -2.98 -16.18
CA MET A 392 -15.40 -2.60 -17.29
C MET A 392 -15.09 -3.39 -18.56
N LEU A 393 -15.18 -4.72 -18.47
CA LEU A 393 -14.79 -5.63 -19.55
C LEU A 393 -15.60 -5.41 -20.84
N HIS A 394 -16.88 -5.07 -20.70
CA HIS A 394 -17.81 -4.94 -21.81
C HIS A 394 -17.94 -3.51 -22.36
N GLU A 395 -17.31 -2.54 -21.70
CA GLU A 395 -17.33 -1.16 -22.16
C GLU A 395 -16.25 -0.92 -23.22
N ASP A 396 -16.68 -0.32 -24.32
CA ASP A 396 -15.77 0.22 -25.34
C ASP A 396 -15.26 1.58 -24.86
N LEU A 397 -13.99 1.62 -24.46
CA LEU A 397 -13.36 2.80 -23.87
C LEU A 397 -12.38 3.38 -24.87
N GLU A 398 -12.43 4.71 -25.02
CA GLU A 398 -11.51 5.42 -25.88
C GLU A 398 -10.07 5.27 -25.38
N GLU A 399 -9.18 4.86 -26.28
CA GLU A 399 -7.75 4.75 -26.02
C GLU A 399 -6.97 5.75 -26.89
N VAL A 400 -6.17 6.60 -26.25
CA VAL A 400 -5.35 7.63 -26.91
C VAL A 400 -3.89 7.33 -26.68
N PHE A 401 -3.14 7.12 -27.75
CA PHE A 401 -1.71 6.86 -27.72
C PHE A 401 -0.94 8.18 -27.77
N MET A 402 0.02 8.37 -26.85
CA MET A 402 0.84 9.59 -26.72
C MET A 402 2.27 9.38 -27.21
#